data_AF-A0A923ZCJ3-F1
#
_entry.id   AF-A0A923ZCJ3-F1
#
_cell.length_a   1.000
_cell.length_b   1.000
_cell.length_c   1.000
_cell.angle_alpha   90.00
_cell.angle_beta   90.00
_cell.angle_gamma   90.00
#
_symmetry.space_group_name_H-M   'P 1'
#
loop_
_entity.id
_entity.type
_entity.pdbx_description
1 polymer ?
#
loop_
_entity_poly.entity_id
_entity_poly.type
_entity_poly.pdbx_seq_one_letter_code
_entity_poly.pdbx_strand_id
1 'polypeptide(L)'
;MTHPSTNRRLSTTLGGALMLALLPMGLLAVVLAARSYTALSVSSPALGAGALIGVVMPVLIWLTALVAGWFAIDRLVVKPLQAIERGMAVYGRSSDPARTQLRFGDRDFGSTELASLAACFDAMADEIDQHSRSLRTALVEQQRLTREVHHRVKNNLQIVSSLLSLQARYAESADSAQTYAVIQARLAALMHVHRWMYDDATSNGVDLAALAGELCAGLETSLVSPAHSVVSVSCDIAPIVLHP
;
A
#
# COMPACT_ATOMS: atom_id res chain seq x y z
N MET A 1 12.37 13.19 5.08
CA MET A 1 13.81 13.34 5.42
C MET A 1 14.26 12.08 6.16
N THR A 2 15.57 11.78 6.17
CA THR A 2 16.29 10.65 6.81
C THR A 2 16.36 9.31 6.05
N HIS A 3 17.46 9.06 5.31
CA HIS A 3 18.34 7.88 5.47
C HIS A 3 19.50 7.76 4.42
N PRO A 4 20.27 8.82 4.08
CA PRO A 4 21.56 8.63 3.39
C PRO A 4 22.69 8.17 4.33
N SER A 5 22.51 8.23 5.66
CA SER A 5 23.56 7.95 6.65
C SER A 5 23.77 6.46 6.99
N THR A 6 22.75 5.61 6.86
CA THR A 6 22.86 4.16 7.14
C THR A 6 23.65 3.44 6.06
N ASN A 7 23.48 3.84 4.79
CA ASN A 7 24.07 3.09 3.69
C ASN A 7 25.59 3.30 3.59
N ARG A 8 26.05 4.52 3.92
CA ARG A 8 27.49 4.79 4.09
C ARG A 8 28.06 4.05 5.30
N ARG A 9 27.27 3.87 6.37
CA ARG A 9 27.69 3.08 7.54
C ARG A 9 27.90 1.61 7.16
N LEU A 10 26.95 0.97 6.48
CA LEU A 10 27.06 -0.44 6.07
C LEU A 10 28.31 -0.76 5.24
N SER A 11 28.64 0.05 4.23
CA SER A 11 29.86 -0.18 3.42
C SER A 11 31.14 0.01 4.24
N THR A 12 31.17 1.03 5.10
CA THR A 12 32.33 1.28 5.99
C THR A 12 32.46 0.24 7.10
N THR A 13 31.35 -0.29 7.63
CA THR A 13 31.36 -1.29 8.70
C THR A 13 31.71 -2.67 8.18
N LEU A 14 31.20 -3.08 7.01
CA LEU A 14 31.51 -4.40 6.44
C LEU A 14 32.97 -4.45 5.98
N GLY A 15 33.44 -3.39 5.30
CA GLY A 15 34.84 -3.26 4.90
C GLY A 15 35.80 -3.15 6.09
N GLY A 16 35.43 -2.37 7.10
CA GLY A 16 36.20 -2.24 8.34
C GLY A 16 36.26 -3.53 9.15
N ALA A 17 35.17 -4.29 9.22
CA ALA A 17 35.12 -5.58 9.91
C ALA A 17 35.97 -6.65 9.21
N LEU A 18 35.97 -6.70 7.87
CA LEU A 18 36.84 -7.59 7.11
C LEU A 18 38.31 -7.23 7.30
N MET A 19 38.64 -5.94 7.28
CA MET A 19 39.98 -5.45 7.62
C MET A 19 40.42 -5.90 9.02
N LEU A 20 39.53 -5.74 10.01
CA LEU A 20 39.80 -6.12 11.39
C LEU A 20 39.97 -7.64 11.56
N ALA A 21 39.17 -8.44 10.84
CA ALA A 21 39.19 -9.90 10.91
C ALA A 21 40.44 -10.52 10.27
N LEU A 22 40.98 -9.93 9.21
CA LEU A 22 42.17 -10.41 8.53
C LEU A 22 43.48 -9.91 9.18
N LEU A 23 43.41 -8.84 9.96
CA LEU A 23 44.53 -8.21 10.67
C LEU A 23 45.39 -9.17 11.52
N PRO A 24 44.83 -10.05 12.37
CA PRO A 24 45.62 -10.99 13.16
C PRO A 24 46.35 -12.02 12.29
N MET A 25 45.76 -12.44 11.16
CA MET A 25 46.37 -13.41 10.26
C MET A 25 47.55 -12.79 9.48
N GLY A 26 47.41 -11.53 9.05
CA GLY A 26 48.50 -10.76 8.46
C GLY A 26 49.65 -10.52 9.42
N LEU A 27 49.33 -10.07 10.64
CA LEU A 27 50.32 -9.85 11.70
C LEU A 27 51.11 -11.14 12.00
N LEU A 28 50.44 -12.29 12.07
CA LEU A 28 51.09 -13.57 12.27
C LEU A 28 52.05 -13.93 11.13
N ALA A 29 51.65 -13.74 9.87
CA ALA A 29 52.50 -13.99 8.70
C ALA A 29 53.75 -13.10 8.71
N VAL A 30 53.61 -11.84 9.11
CA VAL A 30 54.72 -10.88 9.25
C VAL A 30 55.65 -11.27 10.38
N VAL A 31 55.12 -11.69 11.54
CA VAL A 31 55.93 -12.17 12.67
C VAL A 31 56.69 -13.45 12.32
N LEU A 32 56.07 -14.36 11.57
CA LEU A 32 56.72 -15.59 11.08
C LEU A 32 57.83 -15.27 10.08
N ALA A 33 57.59 -14.34 9.14
CA ALA A 33 58.59 -13.87 8.18
C ALA A 33 59.76 -13.13 8.87
N ALA A 34 59.48 -12.33 9.90
CA ALA A 34 60.51 -11.69 10.71
C ALA A 34 61.34 -12.72 11.50
N ARG A 35 60.69 -13.74 12.08
CA ARG A 35 61.39 -14.82 12.79
C ARG A 35 62.29 -15.66 11.88
N SER A 36 61.79 -16.08 10.72
CA SER A 36 62.61 -16.83 9.75
C SER A 36 63.79 -15.99 9.28
N TYR A 37 63.60 -14.69 9.07
CA TYR A 37 64.69 -13.77 8.72
C TYR A 37 65.76 -13.66 9.82
N THR A 38 65.35 -13.46 11.08
CA THR A 38 66.31 -13.38 12.20
C THR A 38 67.14 -14.66 12.34
N ALA A 39 66.54 -15.84 12.14
CA ALA A 39 67.24 -17.13 12.18
C ALA A 39 68.31 -17.28 11.10
N LEU A 40 68.11 -16.72 9.90
CA LEU A 40 69.11 -16.74 8.82
C LEU A 40 70.23 -15.70 9.03
N SER A 41 69.92 -14.55 9.64
CA SER A 41 70.86 -13.42 9.79
C SER A 41 71.97 -13.64 10.83
N VAL A 42 71.82 -14.59 11.74
CA VAL A 42 72.85 -14.96 12.74
C VAL A 42 74.14 -15.48 12.07
N SER A 43 74.04 -15.93 10.81
CA SER A 43 75.13 -16.55 10.04
C SER A 43 76.01 -15.57 9.25
N SER A 44 75.63 -14.30 9.07
CA SER A 44 76.39 -13.33 8.25
C SER A 44 76.03 -11.87 8.59
N PRO A 45 76.97 -11.00 9.01
CA PRO A 45 76.68 -9.65 9.49
C PRO A 45 76.53 -8.58 8.38
N ALA A 46 76.31 -8.98 7.12
CA ALA A 46 76.06 -8.04 6.02
C ALA A 46 74.60 -7.54 6.07
N LEU A 47 74.32 -6.65 7.03
CA LEU A 47 73.04 -5.97 7.21
C LEU A 47 72.83 -4.87 6.16
N GLY A 48 71.60 -4.75 5.67
CA GLY A 48 71.12 -3.52 5.05
C GLY A 48 69.87 -3.71 4.20
N ALA A 49 70.02 -4.36 3.04
CA ALA A 49 68.97 -4.37 2.02
C ALA A 49 68.08 -5.63 2.03
N GLY A 50 68.66 -6.82 2.20
CA GLY A 50 67.92 -8.09 2.16
C GLY A 50 66.92 -8.27 3.30
N ALA A 51 67.25 -7.74 4.49
CA ALA A 51 66.38 -7.72 5.68
C ALA A 51 65.08 -6.98 5.47
N LEU A 52 65.22 -5.81 4.85
CA LEU A 52 64.10 -4.94 4.58
C LEU A 52 63.16 -5.63 3.60
N ILE A 53 63.70 -6.25 2.55
CA ILE A 53 62.91 -6.94 1.52
C ILE A 53 62.14 -8.14 2.10
N GLY A 54 62.77 -8.96 2.95
CA GLY A 54 62.15 -10.18 3.50
C GLY A 54 60.95 -9.95 4.41
N VAL A 55 60.86 -8.79 5.07
CA VAL A 55 59.71 -8.43 5.93
C VAL A 55 58.78 -7.45 5.24
N VAL A 56 59.29 -6.46 4.51
CA VAL A 56 58.47 -5.42 3.87
C VAL A 56 57.64 -5.99 2.72
N MET A 57 58.19 -6.90 1.90
CA MET A 57 57.43 -7.46 0.77
C MET A 57 56.18 -8.24 1.20
N PRO A 58 56.24 -9.18 2.16
CA PRO A 58 55.04 -9.86 2.66
C PRO A 58 54.01 -8.91 3.27
N VAL A 59 54.44 -7.88 4.01
CA VAL A 59 53.55 -6.85 4.55
C VAL A 59 52.84 -6.12 3.42
N LEU A 60 53.58 -5.71 2.39
CA LEU A 60 53.05 -4.95 1.26
C LEU A 60 52.07 -5.80 0.44
N ILE A 61 52.39 -7.07 0.18
CA ILE A 61 51.49 -8.04 -0.48
C ILE A 61 50.20 -8.23 0.32
N TRP A 62 50.31 -8.37 1.64
CA TRP A 62 49.14 -8.54 2.49
C TRP A 62 48.27 -7.28 2.49
N LEU A 63 48.88 -6.10 2.55
CA LEU A 63 48.16 -4.81 2.50
C LEU A 63 47.46 -4.62 1.15
N THR A 64 48.12 -4.92 0.04
CA THR A 64 47.51 -4.81 -1.30
C THR A 64 46.38 -5.83 -1.48
N ALA A 65 46.53 -7.06 -0.99
CA ALA A 65 45.46 -8.06 -0.99
C ALA A 65 44.24 -7.58 -0.19
N LEU A 66 44.46 -6.90 0.93
CA LEU A 66 43.39 -6.34 1.75
C LEU A 66 42.65 -5.22 1.00
N VAL A 67 43.38 -4.27 0.42
CA VAL A 67 42.79 -3.18 -0.38
C VAL A 67 42.04 -3.73 -1.59
N ALA A 68 42.59 -4.71 -2.29
CA ALA A 68 41.95 -5.37 -3.42
C ALA A 68 40.67 -6.11 -3.01
N GLY A 69 40.70 -6.84 -1.90
CA GLY A 69 39.53 -7.54 -1.35
C GLY A 69 38.42 -6.58 -0.93
N TRP A 70 38.77 -5.50 -0.25
CA TRP A 70 37.83 -4.43 0.09
C TRP A 70 37.21 -3.81 -1.16
N PHE A 71 38.02 -3.47 -2.17
CA PHE A 71 37.57 -2.91 -3.43
C PHE A 71 36.62 -3.87 -4.18
N ALA A 72 36.94 -5.17 -4.19
CA ALA A 72 36.11 -6.20 -4.80
C ALA A 72 34.75 -6.30 -4.10
N ILE A 73 34.71 -6.36 -2.76
CA ILE A 73 33.45 -6.46 -2.00
C ILE A 73 32.58 -5.22 -2.18
N ASP A 74 33.17 -4.02 -2.08
CA ASP A 74 32.43 -2.77 -2.26
C ASP A 74 31.80 -2.69 -3.66
N ARG A 75 32.57 -3.07 -4.69
CA ARG A 75 32.12 -2.96 -6.08
C ARG A 75 31.18 -4.08 -6.51
N LEU A 76 31.44 -5.33 -6.14
CA LEU A 76 30.70 -6.50 -6.63
C LEU A 76 29.47 -6.84 -5.79
N VAL A 77 29.45 -6.48 -4.50
CA VAL A 77 28.37 -6.88 -3.59
C VAL A 77 27.62 -5.66 -3.06
N VAL A 78 28.32 -4.71 -2.46
CA VAL A 78 27.68 -3.62 -1.73
C VAL A 78 26.96 -2.65 -2.68
N LYS A 79 27.64 -2.14 -3.72
CA LYS A 79 27.02 -1.20 -4.67
C LYS A 79 25.79 -1.77 -5.39
N PRO A 80 25.81 -3.02 -5.91
CA PRO A 80 24.63 -3.65 -6.50
C PRO A 80 23.45 -3.81 -5.52
N LEU A 81 23.71 -4.27 -4.29
CA LEU A 81 22.67 -4.40 -3.26
C LEU A 81 22.03 -3.05 -2.91
N GLN A 82 22.85 -2.00 -2.73
CA GLN A 82 22.37 -0.64 -2.47
C GLN A 82 21.56 -0.07 -3.65
N ALA A 83 21.84 -0.51 -4.87
CA ALA A 83 21.09 -0.15 -6.05
C ALA A 83 19.67 -0.75 -6.04
N ILE A 84 19.54 -2.01 -5.62
CA ILE A 84 18.26 -2.70 -5.45
C ILE A 84 17.45 -2.07 -4.31
N GLU A 85 18.08 -1.91 -3.14
CA GLU A 85 17.45 -1.29 -1.96
C GLU A 85 16.87 0.08 -2.28
N ARG A 86 17.65 0.95 -2.95
CA ARG A 86 17.18 2.28 -3.33
C ARG A 86 16.01 2.24 -4.31
N GLY A 87 16.02 1.32 -5.28
CA GLY A 87 14.89 1.15 -6.19
C GLY A 87 13.64 0.73 -5.43
N MET A 88 13.73 -0.31 -4.60
CA MET A 88 12.60 -0.80 -3.80
C MET A 88 12.08 0.26 -2.84
N ALA A 89 12.96 1.05 -2.22
CA ALA A 89 12.57 2.14 -1.32
C ALA A 89 11.89 3.31 -2.05
N VAL A 90 12.15 3.51 -3.35
CA VAL A 90 11.45 4.50 -4.18
C VAL A 90 10.08 3.97 -4.57
N TYR A 91 9.99 2.69 -4.96
CA TYR A 91 8.72 2.03 -5.25
C TYR A 91 7.77 2.00 -4.05
N GLY A 92 8.25 1.55 -2.89
CA GLY A 92 7.43 1.44 -1.68
C GLY A 92 6.95 2.78 -1.11
N ARG A 93 7.58 3.90 -1.49
CA ARG A 93 7.14 5.26 -1.11
C ARG A 93 6.31 5.93 -2.19
N SER A 94 6.19 5.34 -3.37
CA SER A 94 5.43 5.95 -4.45
C SER A 94 3.94 5.73 -4.23
N SER A 95 3.18 6.82 -4.23
CA SER A 95 1.71 6.77 -4.23
C SER A 95 1.15 6.29 -5.57
N ASP A 96 1.97 6.30 -6.63
CA ASP A 96 1.60 5.87 -7.97
C ASP A 96 2.69 4.96 -8.59
N PRO A 97 2.66 3.65 -8.27
CA PRO A 97 3.64 2.68 -8.75
C PRO A 97 3.68 2.61 -10.28
N ALA A 98 2.56 2.87 -10.97
CA ALA A 98 2.46 2.92 -12.42
C ALA A 98 3.42 3.94 -13.08
N ARG A 99 3.68 5.07 -12.42
CA ARG A 99 4.62 6.10 -12.89
C ARG A 99 6.05 5.83 -12.47
N THR A 100 6.23 4.97 -11.47
CA THR A 100 7.51 4.69 -10.85
C THR A 100 7.98 3.33 -11.36
N GLN A 101 8.30 3.26 -12.65
CA GLN A 101 8.83 2.04 -13.25
C GLN A 101 10.15 1.68 -12.55
N LEU A 102 10.06 0.66 -11.70
CA LEU A 102 11.23 -0.05 -11.22
C LEU A 102 11.84 -0.74 -12.43
N ARG A 103 13.03 -0.29 -12.83
CA ARG A 103 13.79 -0.94 -13.88
C ARG A 103 15.23 -1.05 -13.44
N PHE A 104 15.54 -2.22 -12.90
CA PHE A 104 16.91 -2.60 -12.59
C PHE A 104 17.65 -3.13 -13.82
N GLY A 105 16.92 -3.69 -14.80
CA GLY A 105 17.39 -4.56 -15.89
C GLY A 105 18.53 -4.09 -16.80
N ASP A 106 18.90 -2.80 -16.85
CA ASP A 106 20.05 -2.34 -17.65
C ASP A 106 21.32 -2.09 -16.79
N ARG A 107 21.26 -2.32 -15.47
CA ARG A 107 22.43 -2.15 -14.61
C ARG A 107 23.32 -3.38 -14.64
N ASP A 108 24.63 -3.14 -14.71
CA ASP A 108 25.63 -4.18 -14.49
C ASP A 108 25.71 -4.50 -12.98
N PHE A 109 25.23 -5.68 -12.61
CA PHE A 109 25.25 -6.17 -11.22
C PHE A 109 26.53 -6.96 -10.90
N GLY A 110 27.44 -7.18 -11.87
CA GLY A 110 28.69 -7.91 -11.69
C GLY A 110 28.55 -9.42 -11.39
N SER A 111 27.34 -9.93 -11.17
CA SER A 111 27.04 -11.35 -10.98
C SER A 111 25.67 -11.71 -11.56
N THR A 112 25.53 -12.96 -11.99
CA THR A 112 24.30 -13.52 -12.57
C THR A 112 23.17 -13.67 -11.55
N GLU A 113 23.51 -13.89 -10.29
CA GLU A 113 22.61 -14.10 -9.15
C GLU A 113 21.96 -12.77 -8.73
N LEU A 114 22.73 -11.69 -8.66
CA LEU A 114 22.17 -10.37 -8.38
C LEU A 114 21.33 -9.86 -9.55
N ALA A 115 21.71 -10.16 -10.78
CA ALA A 115 20.92 -9.83 -11.96
C ALA A 115 19.57 -10.57 -11.99
N SER A 116 19.55 -11.87 -11.67
CA SER A 116 18.29 -12.64 -11.60
C SER A 116 17.39 -12.18 -10.46
N LEU A 117 17.95 -11.85 -9.29
CA LEU A 117 17.20 -11.26 -8.18
C LEU A 117 16.58 -9.91 -8.57
N ALA A 118 17.35 -9.04 -9.23
CA ALA A 118 16.85 -7.75 -9.72
C ALA A 118 15.71 -7.92 -10.73
N ALA A 119 15.84 -8.86 -11.66
CA ALA A 119 14.78 -9.19 -12.62
C ALA A 119 13.51 -9.74 -11.94
N CYS A 120 13.67 -10.54 -10.88
CA CYS A 120 12.53 -11.03 -10.08
C CYS A 120 11.79 -9.88 -9.38
N PHE A 121 12.52 -8.90 -8.84
CA PHE A 121 11.90 -7.71 -8.26
C PHE A 121 11.18 -6.84 -9.31
N ASP A 122 11.78 -6.66 -10.49
CA ASP A 122 11.13 -5.94 -11.60
C ASP A 122 9.80 -6.65 -11.99
N ALA A 123 9.82 -7.98 -12.16
CA ALA A 123 8.61 -8.75 -12.48
C ALA A 123 7.54 -8.68 -11.38
N MET A 124 7.94 -8.75 -10.11
CA MET A 124 7.00 -8.62 -8.98
C MET A 124 6.35 -7.23 -8.93
N ALA A 125 7.13 -6.17 -9.19
CA ALA A 125 6.63 -4.80 -9.22
C ALA A 125 5.59 -4.59 -10.33
N ASP A 126 5.84 -5.15 -11.52
CA ASP A 126 4.92 -5.13 -12.64
C ASP A 126 3.63 -5.90 -12.34
N GLU A 127 3.72 -7.08 -11.72
CA GLU A 127 2.56 -7.89 -11.35
C GLU A 127 1.66 -7.18 -10.34
N ILE A 128 2.26 -6.53 -9.33
CA ILE A 128 1.54 -5.74 -8.32
C ILE A 128 0.84 -4.54 -8.95
N ASP A 129 1.50 -3.86 -9.91
CA ASP A 129 0.91 -2.71 -10.61
C ASP A 129 -0.27 -3.14 -11.50
N GLN A 130 -0.14 -4.26 -12.23
CA GLN A 130 -1.24 -4.82 -13.01
C GLN A 130 -2.44 -5.19 -12.13
N HIS A 131 -2.21 -5.87 -11.01
CA HIS A 131 -3.24 -6.17 -10.02
C HIS A 131 -3.89 -4.90 -9.46
N SER A 132 -3.09 -3.92 -9.07
CA SER A 132 -3.60 -2.66 -8.53
C SER A 132 -4.49 -1.92 -9.54
N ARG A 133 -4.11 -1.91 -10.82
CA ARG A 133 -4.92 -1.33 -11.91
C ARG A 133 -6.20 -2.11 -12.15
N SER A 134 -6.15 -3.45 -12.15
CA SER A 134 -7.35 -4.27 -12.35
C SER A 134 -8.35 -4.08 -11.21
N LEU A 135 -7.88 -4.06 -9.94
CA LEU A 135 -8.73 -3.79 -8.79
C LEU A 135 -9.35 -2.39 -8.85
N ARG A 136 -8.57 -1.36 -9.17
CA ARG A 136 -9.10 0.01 -9.33
C ARG A 136 -10.18 0.06 -10.41
N THR A 137 -9.96 -0.61 -11.54
CA THR A 137 -10.93 -0.66 -12.63
C THR A 137 -12.20 -1.38 -12.22
N ALA A 138 -12.07 -2.53 -11.55
CA ALA A 138 -13.18 -3.29 -11.02
C ALA A 138 -13.99 -2.50 -9.97
N LEU A 139 -13.31 -1.74 -9.10
CA LEU A 139 -13.96 -0.86 -8.12
C LEU A 139 -14.74 0.26 -8.80
N VAL A 140 -14.16 0.93 -9.80
CA VAL A 140 -14.86 1.98 -10.55
C VAL A 140 -16.09 1.42 -11.27
N GLU A 141 -15.97 0.24 -11.88
CA GLU A 141 -17.11 -0.40 -12.54
C GLU A 141 -18.18 -0.84 -11.53
N GLN A 142 -17.78 -1.39 -10.38
CA GLN A 142 -18.71 -1.76 -9.31
C GLN A 142 -19.46 -0.53 -8.78
N GLN A 143 -18.76 0.59 -8.56
CA GLN A 143 -19.40 1.86 -8.19
C GLN A 143 -20.36 2.38 -9.27
N ARG A 144 -20.00 2.23 -10.56
CA ARG A 144 -20.86 2.62 -11.69
C ARG A 144 -22.13 1.79 -11.71
N LEU A 145 -22.01 0.47 -11.59
CA LEU A 145 -23.13 -0.48 -11.57
C LEU A 145 -24.05 -0.22 -10.38
N THR A 146 -23.49 -0.02 -9.17
CA THR A 146 -24.27 0.32 -7.98
C THR A 146 -25.07 1.61 -8.19
N ARG A 147 -24.44 2.66 -8.76
CA ARG A 147 -25.13 3.92 -9.06
C ARG A 147 -26.22 3.73 -10.11
N GLU A 148 -25.99 2.89 -11.12
CA GLU A 148 -26.98 2.58 -12.16
C GLU A 148 -28.19 1.82 -11.58
N VAL A 149 -27.96 0.83 -10.70
CA VAL A 149 -29.04 0.11 -10.01
C VAL A 149 -29.87 1.09 -9.18
N HIS A 150 -29.22 1.96 -8.39
CA HIS A 150 -29.92 2.95 -7.58
C HIS A 150 -30.79 3.88 -8.44
N HIS A 151 -30.24 4.39 -9.54
CA HIS A 151 -30.97 5.22 -10.49
C HIS A 151 -32.18 4.46 -11.10
N ARG A 152 -32.01 3.19 -11.46
CA ARG A 152 -33.10 2.34 -11.98
C ARG A 152 -34.18 2.07 -10.94
N VAL A 153 -33.83 1.84 -9.68
CA VAL A 153 -34.80 1.66 -8.59
C VAL A 153 -35.63 2.94 -8.41
N LYS A 154 -34.99 4.12 -8.39
CA LYS A 154 -35.69 5.41 -8.34
C LYS A 154 -36.67 5.56 -9.49
N ASN A 155 -36.25 5.26 -10.72
CA ASN A 155 -37.12 5.33 -11.90
C ASN A 155 -38.31 4.36 -11.80
N ASN A 156 -38.07 3.12 -11.37
CA ASN A 156 -39.12 2.12 -11.23
C ASN A 156 -40.16 2.54 -10.18
N LEU A 157 -39.71 3.03 -9.01
CA LEU A 157 -40.61 3.53 -7.97
C LEU A 157 -41.43 4.75 -8.43
N GLN A 158 -40.85 5.64 -9.24
CA GLN A 158 -41.57 6.76 -9.85
C GLN A 158 -42.65 6.28 -10.83
N ILE A 159 -42.34 5.33 -11.70
CA ILE A 159 -43.32 4.76 -12.65
C ILE A 159 -44.46 4.08 -11.90
N VAL A 160 -44.16 3.28 -10.87
CA VAL A 160 -45.18 2.64 -10.02
C VAL A 160 -46.05 3.70 -9.33
N SER A 161 -45.47 4.79 -8.84
CA SER A 161 -46.23 5.91 -8.25
C SER A 161 -47.18 6.56 -9.26
N SER A 162 -46.73 6.79 -10.49
CA SER A 162 -47.58 7.34 -11.56
C SER A 162 -48.72 6.39 -11.93
N LEU A 163 -48.45 5.08 -12.01
CA LEU A 163 -49.49 4.08 -12.28
C LEU A 163 -50.52 4.01 -11.16
N LEU A 164 -50.08 3.99 -9.88
CA LEU A 164 -50.98 4.04 -8.74
C LEU A 164 -51.83 5.32 -8.73
N SER A 165 -51.25 6.46 -9.09
CA SER A 165 -51.99 7.73 -9.20
C SER A 165 -53.08 7.65 -10.28
N LEU A 166 -52.80 6.98 -11.40
CA LEU A 166 -53.80 6.73 -12.45
C LEU A 166 -54.89 5.79 -11.93
N GLN A 167 -54.53 4.66 -11.32
CA GLN A 167 -55.50 3.69 -10.78
C GLN A 167 -56.39 4.30 -9.70
N ALA A 168 -55.84 5.17 -8.84
CA ALA A 168 -56.61 5.91 -7.85
C ALA A 168 -57.68 6.82 -8.50
N ARG A 169 -57.37 7.45 -9.64
CA ARG A 169 -58.33 8.30 -10.38
C ARG A 169 -59.45 7.50 -11.04
N TYR A 170 -59.21 6.24 -11.38
CA TYR A 170 -60.20 5.34 -11.99
C TYR A 170 -60.91 4.44 -10.95
N ALA A 171 -60.66 4.65 -9.66
CA ALA A 171 -61.29 3.85 -8.60
C ALA A 171 -62.80 4.13 -8.54
N GLU A 172 -63.61 3.08 -8.68
CA GLU A 172 -65.08 3.18 -8.69
C GLU A 172 -65.69 3.26 -7.28
N SER A 173 -64.97 2.82 -6.25
CA SER A 173 -65.42 2.84 -4.85
C SER A 173 -64.50 3.71 -3.99
N ALA A 174 -65.09 4.35 -2.98
CA ALA A 174 -64.35 5.15 -1.98
C ALA A 174 -63.31 4.30 -1.22
N ASP A 175 -63.61 3.01 -1.00
CA ASP A 175 -62.72 2.05 -0.34
C ASP A 175 -61.48 1.71 -1.20
N SER A 176 -61.67 1.54 -2.52
CA SER A 176 -60.55 1.35 -3.46
C SER A 176 -59.67 2.60 -3.57
N ALA A 177 -60.27 3.80 -3.59
CA ALA A 177 -59.53 5.06 -3.60
C ALA A 177 -58.69 5.24 -2.32
N GLN A 178 -59.26 4.94 -1.15
CA GLN A 178 -58.55 4.93 0.13
C GLN A 178 -57.37 3.95 0.12
N THR A 179 -57.58 2.74 -0.42
CA THR A 179 -56.54 1.72 -0.52
C THR A 179 -55.36 2.18 -1.39
N TYR A 180 -55.63 2.78 -2.55
CA TYR A 180 -54.55 3.33 -3.40
C TYR A 180 -53.80 4.49 -2.73
N ALA A 181 -54.50 5.37 -1.99
CA ALA A 181 -53.87 6.45 -1.24
C ALA A 181 -52.90 5.91 -0.16
N VAL A 182 -53.29 4.85 0.54
CA VAL A 182 -52.42 4.17 1.53
C VAL A 182 -51.17 3.57 0.85
N ILE A 183 -51.32 2.91 -0.30
CA ILE A 183 -50.17 2.35 -1.04
C ILE A 183 -49.24 3.46 -1.51
N GLN A 184 -49.78 4.59 -1.97
CA GLN A 184 -49.02 5.74 -2.43
C GLN A 184 -48.20 6.38 -1.30
N ALA A 185 -48.80 6.52 -0.11
CA ALA A 185 -48.10 7.03 1.09
C ALA A 185 -46.92 6.12 1.48
N ARG A 186 -47.11 4.79 1.44
CA ARG A 186 -46.03 3.82 1.71
C ARG A 186 -44.92 3.87 0.67
N LEU A 187 -45.27 4.02 -0.61
CA LEU A 187 -44.29 4.15 -1.69
C LEU A 187 -43.49 5.45 -1.59
N ALA A 188 -44.13 6.55 -1.16
CA ALA A 188 -43.46 7.82 -0.91
C ALA A 188 -42.44 7.70 0.23
N ALA A 189 -42.82 7.05 1.34
CA ALA A 189 -41.90 6.74 2.44
C ALA A 189 -40.70 5.89 1.99
N LEU A 190 -40.94 4.85 1.18
CA LEU A 190 -39.86 4.00 0.64
C LEU A 190 -38.91 4.78 -0.29
N MET A 191 -39.46 5.64 -1.18
CA MET A 191 -38.63 6.50 -2.04
C MET A 191 -37.80 7.49 -1.23
N HIS A 192 -38.34 7.98 -0.11
CA HIS A 192 -37.66 8.89 0.78
C HIS A 192 -36.47 8.21 1.46
N VAL A 193 -36.69 7.04 2.10
CA VAL A 193 -35.62 6.21 2.69
C VAL A 193 -34.54 5.86 1.66
N HIS A 194 -34.96 5.46 0.45
CA HIS A 194 -34.05 5.09 -0.63
C HIS A 194 -33.14 6.25 -1.03
N ARG A 195 -33.69 7.47 -1.16
CA ARG A 195 -32.92 8.69 -1.46
C ARG A 195 -31.91 9.00 -0.37
N TRP A 196 -32.32 8.96 0.89
CA TRP A 196 -31.47 9.23 2.04
C TRP A 196 -30.29 8.27 2.18
N MET A 197 -30.52 6.98 1.93
CA MET A 197 -29.49 5.95 2.12
C MET A 197 -28.38 5.98 1.06
N TYR A 198 -28.62 6.57 -0.12
CA TYR A 198 -27.71 6.43 -1.27
C TYR A 198 -27.32 7.75 -1.92
N ASP A 199 -28.12 8.81 -1.84
CA ASP A 199 -27.71 10.15 -2.28
C ASP A 199 -26.83 10.83 -1.21
N ASP A 200 -27.18 10.73 0.10
CA ASP A 200 -26.47 11.42 1.20
C ASP A 200 -25.33 10.62 1.85
N ALA A 201 -25.30 9.30 1.69
CA ALA A 201 -24.23 8.44 2.23
C ALA A 201 -22.85 8.72 1.61
N THR A 202 -22.77 9.54 0.55
CA THR A 202 -21.49 9.96 -0.02
C THR A 202 -20.88 11.20 0.63
N SER A 203 -21.59 11.92 1.52
CA SER A 203 -21.05 13.19 2.04
C SER A 203 -21.07 13.42 3.56
N ASN A 204 -22.01 12.96 4.40
CA ASN A 204 -22.03 13.45 5.81
C ASN A 204 -22.71 12.57 6.91
N GLY A 205 -22.93 11.28 6.69
CA GLY A 205 -23.64 10.45 7.69
C GLY A 205 -25.15 10.77 7.76
N VAL A 206 -25.91 9.92 8.43
CA VAL A 206 -27.39 9.91 8.39
C VAL A 206 -27.95 10.42 9.73
N ASP A 207 -28.75 11.48 9.71
CA ASP A 207 -29.55 11.93 10.85
C ASP A 207 -30.80 11.04 11.01
N LEU A 208 -30.78 10.15 12.00
CA LEU A 208 -31.85 9.20 12.25
C LEU A 208 -33.14 9.88 12.73
N ALA A 209 -33.05 11.02 13.41
CA ALA A 209 -34.21 11.72 13.95
C ALA A 209 -35.05 12.34 12.83
N ALA A 210 -34.39 12.93 11.83
CA ALA A 210 -35.05 13.48 10.65
C ALA A 210 -35.78 12.39 9.83
N LEU A 211 -35.10 11.27 9.54
CA LEU A 211 -35.68 10.15 8.80
C LEU A 211 -36.94 9.59 9.48
N ALA A 212 -36.85 9.36 10.78
CA ALA A 212 -37.93 8.76 11.53
C ALA A 212 -39.12 9.72 11.73
N GLY A 213 -38.87 11.03 11.87
CA GLY A 213 -39.93 12.04 11.87
C GLY A 213 -40.76 12.00 10.59
N GLU A 214 -40.11 11.91 9.43
CA GLU A 214 -40.80 11.81 8.14
C GLU A 214 -41.58 10.49 7.98
N LEU A 215 -41.02 9.37 8.45
CA LEU A 215 -41.73 8.08 8.45
C LEU A 215 -42.94 8.08 9.40
N CYS A 216 -42.79 8.66 10.59
CA CYS A 216 -43.86 8.83 11.58
C CYS A 216 -45.01 9.67 10.97
N ALA A 217 -44.72 10.77 10.29
CA ALA A 217 -45.73 11.58 9.58
C ALA A 217 -46.42 10.82 8.43
N GLY A 218 -45.67 10.03 7.66
CA GLY A 218 -46.23 9.17 6.62
C GLY A 218 -47.17 8.08 7.18
N LEU A 219 -46.83 7.52 8.34
CA LEU A 219 -47.66 6.54 9.05
C LEU A 219 -48.93 7.15 9.62
N GLU A 220 -48.88 8.32 10.25
CA GLU A 220 -50.06 9.05 10.71
C GLU A 220 -51.07 9.22 9.57
N THR A 221 -50.60 9.70 8.42
CA THR A 221 -51.43 9.92 7.23
C THR A 221 -52.06 8.61 6.72
N SER A 222 -51.32 7.49 6.80
CA SER A 222 -51.80 6.17 6.37
C SER A 222 -52.75 5.50 7.37
N LEU A 223 -52.70 5.87 8.65
CA LEU A 223 -53.50 5.27 9.73
C LEU A 223 -54.84 5.98 9.95
N VAL A 224 -55.00 7.20 9.41
CA VAL A 224 -56.28 7.90 9.38
C VAL A 224 -57.26 7.13 8.48
N SER A 225 -58.31 6.61 9.10
CA SER A 225 -59.38 5.84 8.47
C SER A 225 -60.72 6.34 9.02
N PRO A 226 -61.85 6.22 8.30
CA PRO A 226 -63.17 6.61 8.80
C PRO A 226 -63.55 6.00 10.18
N ALA A 227 -62.93 4.89 10.59
CA ALA A 227 -63.10 4.29 11.92
C ALA A 227 -62.19 4.89 13.03
N HIS A 228 -61.08 5.52 12.66
CA HIS A 228 -60.11 6.15 13.56
C HIS A 228 -59.70 7.51 12.98
N SER A 229 -60.45 8.55 13.36
CA SER A 229 -60.33 9.90 12.79
C SER A 229 -59.08 10.67 13.23
N VAL A 230 -58.41 10.24 14.31
CA VAL A 230 -57.19 10.86 14.81
C VAL A 230 -56.25 9.78 15.32
N VAL A 231 -55.10 9.64 14.66
CA VAL A 231 -53.99 8.78 15.10
C VAL A 231 -52.76 9.67 15.18
N SER A 232 -52.21 9.86 16.39
CA SER A 232 -50.95 10.57 16.61
C SER A 232 -49.84 9.57 16.91
N VAL A 233 -48.73 9.68 16.20
CA VAL A 233 -47.54 8.84 16.35
C VAL A 233 -46.43 9.69 17.00
N SER A 234 -46.09 9.37 18.24
CA SER A 234 -44.96 9.99 18.93
C SER A 234 -43.66 9.25 18.59
N CYS A 235 -42.75 9.94 17.91
CA CYS A 235 -41.39 9.46 17.63
C CYS A 235 -40.44 10.06 18.70
N ASP A 236 -39.94 9.24 19.65
CA ASP A 236 -38.91 9.66 20.62
C ASP A 236 -37.58 9.00 20.27
N ILE A 237 -36.63 9.79 19.74
CA ILE A 237 -35.41 9.30 19.12
C ILE A 237 -34.23 10.15 19.59
N ALA A 238 -33.22 9.48 20.15
CA ALA A 238 -31.96 10.13 20.49
C ALA A 238 -31.27 10.62 19.21
N PRO A 239 -30.66 11.82 19.20
CA PRO A 239 -29.94 12.33 18.04
C PRO A 239 -28.72 11.44 17.77
N ILE A 240 -28.88 10.52 16.83
CA ILE A 240 -27.84 9.58 16.40
C ILE A 240 -27.55 9.89 14.95
N VAL A 241 -26.32 10.30 14.69
CA VAL A 241 -25.77 10.41 13.34
C VAL A 241 -25.11 9.07 13.01
N LEU A 242 -25.72 8.30 12.12
CA LEU A 242 -25.14 7.06 11.60
C LEU A 242 -24.09 7.42 10.55
N HIS A 243 -22.82 7.34 10.90
CA HIS A 243 -21.75 7.37 9.92
C HIS A 243 -21.77 6.06 9.11
N PRO A 244 -21.62 6.11 7.77
CA PRO A 244 -21.52 4.91 6.95
C PRO A 244 -20.31 4.03 7.31
#